data_AF-A0A4Y7PS56-F1
#
_entry.id   AF-A0A4Y7PS56-F1
#
_cell.length_a   1.000
_cell.length_b   1.000
_cell.length_c   1.000
_cell.angle_alpha   90.00
_cell.angle_beta   90.00
_cell.angle_gamma   90.00
#
_symmetry.space_group_name_H-M   'P 1'
#
loop_
_entity.id
_entity.type
_entity.pdbx_description
1 polymer ?
#
loop_
_entity_poly.entity_id
_entity_poly.type
_entity_poly.pdbx_seq_one_letter_code
_entity_poly.pdbx_strand_id
1 'polypeptide(L)'
;MTKRAPCAANDDQQSSLTLCPDLIQTGYSQDGQNPPVPAGQSASLTSSNNFINFCLTVPNLPLTNGKQITSGSCNAAPQGVLAATTNMPSSKFTNPANLDTIKANTTFDITMAISHLQAGNFVNAQANYYAAPQQVASNGDIIGHSHFVIEKLTGIKQVTPTSPGSFVFFKGVNTPAPNGILSVPVVGGIDTGFYRLSSINTAANHQPVLVAVAQHGALDDTVYMR
;
A
#
# COMPACT_ATOMS: atom_id res chain seq x y z
N MET A 1 23.22 -19.06 1.09
CA MET A 1 22.79 -17.97 2.00
C MET A 1 23.73 -17.95 3.18
N THR A 2 24.58 -16.94 3.28
CA THR A 2 25.41 -16.71 4.47
C THR A 2 24.46 -16.40 5.64
N LYS A 3 24.50 -17.22 6.71
CA LYS A 3 23.80 -16.91 7.95
C LYS A 3 24.38 -15.61 8.51
N ARG A 4 23.50 -14.63 8.83
CA ARG A 4 23.89 -13.43 9.58
C ARG A 4 24.45 -13.85 10.94
N ALA A 5 25.53 -13.23 11.38
CA ALA A 5 26.16 -13.51 12.66
C ALA A 5 25.30 -12.91 13.80
N PRO A 6 25.38 -13.43 15.03
CA PRO A 6 24.59 -12.89 16.13
C PRO A 6 25.08 -11.49 16.51
N CYS A 7 24.13 -10.55 16.55
CA CYS A 7 24.27 -9.31 17.32
C CYS A 7 24.35 -9.63 18.82
N ALA A 8 24.85 -8.69 19.65
CA ALA A 8 25.29 -8.93 21.03
C ALA A 8 24.50 -10.02 21.78
N ALA A 9 25.23 -10.97 22.37
CA ALA A 9 24.80 -12.37 22.55
C ALA A 9 23.68 -12.67 23.55
N ASN A 10 23.01 -11.69 24.18
CA ASN A 10 22.14 -11.95 25.35
C ASN A 10 20.73 -11.35 25.31
N ASP A 11 20.33 -10.63 24.26
CA ASP A 11 18.98 -10.09 24.14
C ASP A 11 18.25 -10.66 22.90
N ASP A 12 16.95 -10.93 23.05
CA ASP A 12 16.08 -11.16 21.90
C ASP A 12 16.15 -9.93 21.00
N GLN A 13 16.72 -10.11 19.80
CA GLN A 13 16.96 -9.02 18.85
C GLN A 13 15.68 -8.32 18.42
N GLN A 14 14.51 -8.98 18.52
CA GLN A 14 13.21 -8.35 18.24
C GLN A 14 12.74 -7.42 19.36
N SER A 15 13.34 -7.50 20.55
CA SER A 15 13.05 -6.63 21.70
C SER A 15 14.12 -5.56 21.96
N SER A 16 15.24 -5.61 21.23
CA SER A 16 16.36 -4.66 21.38
C SER A 16 15.97 -3.25 20.97
N LEU A 17 16.44 -2.25 21.74
CA LEU A 17 16.35 -0.83 21.39
C LEU A 17 17.58 -0.33 20.60
N THR A 18 18.55 -1.21 20.32
CA THR A 18 19.77 -0.88 19.58
C THR A 18 19.77 -1.57 18.22
N LEU A 19 20.15 -0.83 17.17
CA LEU A 19 20.29 -1.39 15.82
C LEU A 19 21.41 -2.45 15.82
N CYS A 20 21.02 -3.67 15.48
CA CYS A 20 21.92 -4.78 15.23
C CYS A 20 22.84 -4.46 14.02
N PRO A 21 24.18 -4.51 14.17
CA PRO A 21 25.14 -4.21 13.08
C PRO A 21 24.87 -5.02 11.81
N ASP A 22 24.42 -6.26 11.93
CA ASP A 22 24.10 -7.14 10.80
C ASP A 22 22.87 -6.69 10.01
N LEU A 23 22.06 -5.78 10.54
CA LEU A 23 20.94 -5.17 9.81
C LEU A 23 21.33 -3.89 9.08
N ILE A 24 22.54 -3.35 9.25
CA ILE A 24 22.97 -2.10 8.60
C ILE A 24 22.89 -2.24 7.07
N GLN A 25 22.12 -1.35 6.46
CA GLN A 25 21.94 -1.21 5.02
C GLN A 25 22.99 -0.23 4.50
N THR A 26 24.20 -0.73 4.23
CA THR A 26 25.33 0.12 3.81
C THR A 26 25.05 0.94 2.55
N GLY A 27 24.15 0.47 1.68
CA GLY A 27 23.70 1.23 0.51
C GLY A 27 23.05 2.57 0.85
N TYR A 28 22.51 2.75 2.07
CA TYR A 28 21.90 4.02 2.51
C TYR A 28 22.94 5.11 2.79
N SER A 29 24.24 4.80 2.78
CA SER A 29 25.29 5.82 2.86
C SER A 29 25.52 6.55 1.54
N GLN A 30 24.87 6.12 0.46
CA GLN A 30 24.96 6.71 -0.87
C GLN A 30 23.67 7.45 -1.19
N ASP A 31 23.79 8.63 -1.80
CA ASP A 31 22.65 9.47 -2.18
C ASP A 31 22.10 9.14 -3.59
N GLY A 32 22.71 8.17 -4.27
CA GLY A 32 22.33 7.74 -5.62
C GLY A 32 22.90 8.61 -6.75
N GLN A 33 23.79 9.56 -6.46
CA GLN A 33 24.36 10.47 -7.47
C GLN A 33 25.71 9.99 -8.06
N ASN A 34 26.22 8.84 -7.61
CA ASN A 34 27.48 8.24 -8.07
C ASN A 34 27.27 6.79 -8.53
N PRO A 35 27.63 6.43 -9.78
CA PRO A 35 28.15 7.31 -10.85
C PRO A 35 27.13 8.40 -11.24
N PRO A 36 27.57 9.49 -11.90
CA PRO A 36 26.68 10.58 -12.32
C PRO A 36 25.45 10.05 -13.06
N VAL A 37 24.29 10.51 -12.61
CA VAL A 37 22.97 10.12 -13.12
C VAL A 37 22.41 11.17 -14.08
N PRO A 38 21.37 10.85 -14.88
CA PRO A 38 20.75 11.82 -15.79
C PRO A 38 20.30 13.11 -15.11
N ALA A 39 20.34 14.22 -15.86
CA ALA A 39 19.89 15.52 -15.38
C ALA A 39 18.44 15.45 -14.88
N GLY A 40 18.19 16.02 -13.70
CA GLY A 40 16.85 16.08 -13.08
C GLY A 40 16.61 15.05 -11.97
N GLN A 41 17.53 14.11 -11.71
CA GLN A 41 17.46 13.27 -10.51
C GLN A 41 17.88 14.05 -9.26
N SER A 42 17.09 13.93 -8.18
CA SER A 42 17.41 14.51 -6.87
C SER A 42 18.18 13.52 -6.01
N ALA A 43 19.16 14.03 -5.25
CA ALA A 43 19.90 13.24 -4.28
C ALA A 43 18.98 12.70 -3.18
N SER A 44 19.18 11.43 -2.80
CA SER A 44 18.49 10.81 -1.67
C SER A 44 19.08 11.30 -0.34
N LEU A 45 18.29 11.24 0.73
CA LEU A 45 18.85 11.29 2.09
C LEU A 45 19.76 10.08 2.30
N THR A 46 20.78 10.26 3.14
CA THR A 46 21.70 9.19 3.54
C THR A 46 21.61 8.88 5.04
N SER A 47 21.97 7.65 5.41
CA SER A 47 21.99 7.19 6.79
C SER A 47 23.02 6.09 6.99
N SER A 48 23.68 6.09 8.15
CA SER A 48 24.54 5.01 8.65
C SER A 48 23.83 4.09 9.65
N ASN A 49 22.58 4.39 10.02
CA ASN A 49 21.81 3.68 11.03
C ASN A 49 20.40 3.30 10.54
N ASN A 50 20.23 3.06 9.24
CA ASN A 50 18.98 2.64 8.61
C ASN A 50 17.78 3.58 8.85
N PHE A 51 18.04 4.87 9.09
CA PHE A 51 17.01 5.85 9.42
C PHE A 51 16.20 5.50 10.68
N ILE A 52 16.73 4.67 11.59
CA ILE A 52 15.99 4.23 12.79
C ILE A 52 15.52 5.40 13.69
N ASN A 53 16.23 6.53 13.63
CA ASN A 53 15.92 7.77 14.37
C ASN A 53 15.33 8.87 13.48
N PHE A 54 14.88 8.57 12.26
CA PHE A 54 14.45 9.59 11.29
C PHE A 54 13.38 10.53 11.85
N CYS A 55 12.41 10.01 12.60
CA CYS A 55 11.35 10.86 13.17
C CYS A 55 11.85 11.96 14.12
N LEU A 56 13.06 11.85 14.68
CA LEU A 56 13.66 12.93 15.47
C LEU A 56 13.99 14.17 14.62
N THR A 57 14.12 14.02 13.30
CA THR A 57 14.39 15.12 12.37
C THR A 57 13.15 15.95 12.06
N VAL A 58 11.95 15.46 12.41
CA VAL A 58 10.66 16.14 12.22
C VAL A 58 9.94 16.32 13.56
N PRO A 59 10.55 17.02 14.54
CA PRO A 59 10.11 17.04 15.94
C PRO A 59 8.72 17.65 16.17
N ASN A 60 8.17 18.36 15.18
CA ASN A 60 6.84 18.95 15.24
C ASN A 60 5.73 17.98 14.84
N LEU A 61 6.07 16.78 14.37
CA LEU A 61 5.09 15.74 14.06
C LEU A 61 5.02 14.71 15.19
N PRO A 62 3.82 14.32 15.64
CA PRO A 62 3.68 13.20 16.58
C PRO A 62 4.09 11.89 15.89
N LEU A 63 4.44 10.87 16.70
CA LEU A 63 4.63 9.52 16.18
C LEU A 63 3.27 8.89 15.83
N THR A 64 3.21 8.17 14.70
CA THR A 64 1.98 7.50 14.23
C THR A 64 1.44 6.53 15.27
N ASN A 65 2.30 5.69 15.86
CA ASN A 65 1.99 4.80 16.98
C ASN A 65 0.68 4.01 16.83
N GLY A 66 0.45 3.44 15.64
CA GLY A 66 -0.74 2.63 15.35
C GLY A 66 -2.04 3.42 15.15
N LYS A 67 -2.01 4.75 15.19
CA LYS A 67 -3.19 5.61 15.10
C LYS A 67 -3.27 6.34 13.77
N GLN A 68 -4.49 6.63 13.35
CA GLN A 68 -4.76 7.55 12.24
C GLN A 68 -4.75 8.99 12.77
N ILE A 69 -3.60 9.66 12.66
CA ILE A 69 -3.44 11.07 13.07
C ILE A 69 -3.70 11.96 11.86
N THR A 70 -4.90 12.55 11.79
CA THR A 70 -5.37 13.32 10.63
C THR A 70 -4.62 14.63 10.36
N SER A 71 -3.91 15.15 11.37
CA SER A 71 -3.03 16.32 11.22
C SER A 71 -1.64 15.98 10.65
N GLY A 72 -1.36 14.70 10.37
CA GLY A 72 -0.04 14.21 9.98
C GLY A 72 0.76 13.66 11.17
N SER A 73 1.69 12.74 10.88
CA SER A 73 2.56 12.07 11.87
C SER A 73 3.81 11.50 11.20
N CYS A 74 4.82 11.12 11.98
CA CYS A 74 5.96 10.34 11.50
C CYS A 74 5.85 8.89 11.98
N ASN A 75 6.01 7.94 11.05
CA ASN A 75 5.99 6.52 11.38
C ASN A 75 7.40 5.92 11.36
N ALA A 76 7.78 5.24 12.44
CA ALA A 76 9.09 4.60 12.58
C ALA A 76 9.08 3.10 12.22
N ALA A 77 7.90 2.52 11.95
CA ALA A 77 7.83 1.12 11.53
C ALA A 77 8.59 0.91 10.21
N PRO A 78 9.49 -0.09 10.11
CA PRO A 78 10.19 -0.35 8.87
C PRO A 78 9.22 -0.86 7.80
N GLN A 79 9.59 -0.67 6.54
CA GLN A 79 8.75 -1.01 5.38
C GLN A 79 8.39 -2.50 5.30
N GLY A 80 9.34 -3.38 5.65
CA GLY A 80 9.15 -4.83 5.66
C GLY A 80 9.78 -5.54 4.46
N VAL A 81 9.22 -6.69 4.10
CA VAL A 81 9.71 -7.52 2.99
C VAL A 81 9.17 -6.99 1.67
N LEU A 82 10.06 -6.62 0.75
CA LEU A 82 9.70 -6.25 -0.62
C LEU A 82 9.44 -7.52 -1.43
N ALA A 83 8.28 -7.62 -2.07
CA ALA A 83 7.97 -8.78 -2.90
C ALA A 83 8.88 -8.84 -4.13
N ALA A 84 9.31 -10.06 -4.47
CA ALA A 84 10.07 -10.30 -5.70
C ALA A 84 9.26 -9.89 -6.93
N THR A 85 9.94 -9.63 -8.05
CA THR A 85 9.27 -9.25 -9.31
C THR A 85 8.26 -10.29 -9.79
N THR A 86 8.49 -11.57 -9.46
CA THR A 86 7.58 -12.70 -9.75
C THR A 86 6.33 -12.75 -8.86
N ASN A 87 6.29 -11.93 -7.81
CA ASN A 87 5.22 -11.89 -6.79
C ASN A 87 4.65 -10.47 -6.63
N MET A 88 4.86 -9.59 -7.62
CA MET A 88 4.24 -8.27 -7.60
C MET A 88 2.73 -8.42 -7.82
N PRO A 89 1.88 -7.84 -6.97
CA PRO A 89 0.44 -7.87 -7.16
C PRO A 89 0.02 -7.28 -8.50
N SER A 90 -1.06 -7.82 -9.06
CA SER A 90 -1.76 -7.21 -10.18
C SER A 90 -3.26 -7.40 -9.97
N SER A 91 -4.04 -6.41 -10.39
CA SER A 91 -5.48 -6.44 -10.28
C SER A 91 -6.17 -5.90 -11.52
N LYS A 92 -7.38 -6.39 -11.78
CA LYS A 92 -8.24 -5.92 -12.87
C LYS A 92 -9.71 -6.00 -12.47
N PHE A 93 -10.44 -4.88 -12.53
CA PHE A 93 -11.89 -4.88 -12.37
C PHE A 93 -12.54 -5.67 -13.50
N THR A 94 -13.38 -6.63 -13.12
CA THR A 94 -14.18 -7.45 -14.05
C THR A 94 -15.65 -7.02 -14.06
N ASN A 95 -16.12 -6.36 -13.00
CA ASN A 95 -17.41 -5.71 -12.94
C ASN A 95 -17.36 -4.53 -11.94
N PRO A 96 -17.89 -3.34 -12.30
CA PRO A 96 -18.12 -2.88 -13.67
C PRO A 96 -16.86 -2.97 -14.54
N ALA A 97 -17.03 -3.25 -15.83
CA ALA A 97 -15.97 -3.10 -16.81
C ALA A 97 -15.76 -1.60 -17.16
N ASN A 98 -14.65 -1.29 -17.83
CA ASN A 98 -14.36 0.09 -18.18
C ASN A 98 -15.38 0.64 -19.19
N LEU A 99 -15.93 1.80 -18.84
CA LEU A 99 -16.98 2.55 -19.54
C LEU A 99 -18.37 1.92 -19.48
N ASP A 100 -18.59 0.98 -18.56
CA ASP A 100 -19.92 0.40 -18.33
C ASP A 100 -20.95 1.46 -17.91
N THR A 101 -22.20 1.16 -18.26
CA THR A 101 -23.37 1.92 -17.83
C THR A 101 -24.11 1.12 -16.77
N ILE A 102 -24.16 1.66 -15.55
CA ILE A 102 -24.77 1.01 -14.39
C ILE A 102 -26.14 1.64 -14.13
N LYS A 103 -27.13 0.80 -13.83
CA LYS A 103 -28.46 1.29 -13.49
C LYS A 103 -28.41 2.03 -12.16
N ALA A 104 -28.75 3.32 -12.20
CA ALA A 104 -28.77 4.15 -11.00
C ALA A 104 -29.69 3.57 -9.91
N ASN A 105 -29.30 3.79 -8.65
CA ASN A 105 -30.06 3.41 -7.46
C ASN A 105 -30.50 1.93 -7.44
N THR A 106 -29.68 1.06 -8.04
CA THR A 106 -29.87 -0.39 -8.08
C THR A 106 -28.60 -1.06 -7.58
N THR A 107 -28.75 -2.03 -6.68
CA THR A 107 -27.61 -2.82 -6.19
C THR A 107 -26.88 -3.47 -7.35
N PHE A 108 -25.55 -3.39 -7.31
CA PHE A 108 -24.64 -4.13 -8.20
C PHE A 108 -23.43 -4.59 -7.39
N ASP A 109 -22.72 -5.58 -7.91
CA ASP A 109 -21.48 -6.07 -7.30
C ASP A 109 -20.26 -5.46 -7.97
N ILE A 110 -19.27 -5.06 -7.19
CA ILE A 110 -17.93 -4.81 -7.68
C ILE A 110 -17.18 -6.14 -7.63
N THR A 111 -16.62 -6.58 -8.76
CA THR A 111 -15.72 -7.73 -8.82
C THR A 111 -14.38 -7.35 -9.42
N MET A 112 -13.32 -7.87 -8.83
CA MET A 112 -11.94 -7.61 -9.27
C MET A 112 -11.15 -8.91 -9.26
N ALA A 113 -10.52 -9.24 -10.40
CA ALA A 113 -9.51 -10.27 -10.46
C ALA A 113 -8.22 -9.75 -9.80
N ILE A 114 -7.57 -10.59 -8.99
CA ILE A 114 -6.34 -10.26 -8.28
C ILE A 114 -5.37 -11.45 -8.30
N SER A 115 -4.09 -11.15 -8.48
CA SER A 115 -2.99 -12.11 -8.43
C SER A 115 -1.87 -11.61 -7.53
N HIS A 116 -1.12 -12.54 -6.93
CA HIS A 116 0.07 -12.25 -6.10
C HIS A 116 -0.19 -11.39 -4.85
N LEU A 117 -1.43 -11.39 -4.37
CA LEU A 117 -1.81 -10.87 -3.06
C LEU A 117 -2.56 -11.97 -2.29
N GLN A 118 -2.05 -12.34 -1.11
CA GLN A 118 -2.82 -13.13 -0.15
C GLN A 118 -3.84 -12.21 0.53
N ALA A 119 -4.98 -12.00 -0.14
CA ALA A 119 -6.04 -11.10 0.30
C ALA A 119 -6.80 -11.61 1.54
N GLY A 120 -7.62 -10.73 2.14
CA GLY A 120 -8.42 -11.02 3.32
C GLY A 120 -7.71 -10.78 4.66
N ASN A 121 -6.51 -10.20 4.63
CA ASN A 121 -5.72 -9.91 5.83
C ASN A 121 -5.86 -8.41 6.17
N PHE A 122 -6.99 -8.07 6.81
CA PHE A 122 -7.28 -6.72 7.29
C PHE A 122 -6.95 -6.60 8.77
N VAL A 123 -6.01 -5.73 9.13
CA VAL A 123 -5.67 -5.43 10.52
C VAL A 123 -6.41 -4.17 10.98
N ASN A 124 -6.75 -4.09 12.27
CA ASN A 124 -7.51 -2.98 12.86
C ASN A 124 -6.84 -1.61 12.59
N ALA A 125 -7.46 -0.79 11.73
CA ALA A 125 -6.95 0.53 11.35
C ALA A 125 -7.03 1.59 12.46
N GLN A 126 -7.81 1.36 13.51
CA GLN A 126 -7.93 2.29 14.64
C GLN A 126 -6.80 2.11 15.65
N ALA A 127 -6.23 0.90 15.75
CA ALA A 127 -5.25 0.55 16.76
C ALA A 127 -3.87 0.17 16.21
N ASN A 128 -3.78 -0.29 14.95
CA ASN A 128 -2.56 -0.86 14.36
C ASN A 128 -2.25 -0.28 12.98
N TYR A 129 -2.65 0.97 12.72
CA TYR A 129 -2.41 1.66 11.46
C TYR A 129 -0.92 1.85 11.19
N TYR A 130 -0.44 1.29 10.09
CA TYR A 130 0.98 1.23 9.71
C TYR A 130 1.90 0.71 10.84
N ALA A 131 1.36 -0.10 11.75
CA ALA A 131 2.07 -0.50 12.97
C ALA A 131 2.99 -1.71 12.79
N ALA A 132 2.95 -2.38 11.64
CA ALA A 132 3.80 -3.53 11.38
C ALA A 132 4.37 -3.50 9.94
N PRO A 133 5.56 -4.07 9.74
CA PRO A 133 6.18 -4.15 8.42
C PRO A 133 5.37 -5.02 7.46
N GLN A 134 5.51 -4.80 6.15
CA GLN A 134 4.94 -5.66 5.13
C GLN A 134 5.50 -7.09 5.27
N GLN A 135 4.61 -8.08 5.18
CA GLN A 135 4.94 -9.49 5.26
C GLN A 135 4.57 -10.20 3.95
N VAL A 136 5.28 -11.28 3.66
CA VAL A 136 4.99 -12.17 2.55
C VAL A 136 4.67 -13.57 3.07
N ALA A 137 3.77 -14.26 2.39
CA ALA A 137 3.43 -15.64 2.66
C ALA A 137 4.55 -16.59 2.20
N SER A 138 4.42 -17.88 2.50
CA SER A 138 5.43 -18.89 2.14
C SER A 138 5.65 -19.02 0.62
N ASN A 139 4.66 -18.63 -0.19
CA ASN A 139 4.75 -18.59 -1.65
C ASN A 139 5.34 -17.28 -2.20
N GLY A 140 5.69 -16.33 -1.33
CA GLY A 140 6.27 -15.02 -1.68
C GLY A 140 5.24 -13.92 -1.94
N ASP A 141 3.94 -14.22 -1.94
CA ASP A 141 2.90 -13.21 -2.15
C ASP A 141 2.74 -12.29 -0.94
N ILE A 142 2.42 -11.03 -1.17
CA ILE A 142 2.20 -10.06 -0.10
C ILE A 142 0.96 -10.45 0.70
N ILE A 143 1.06 -10.44 2.03
CA ILE A 143 -0.08 -10.63 2.94
C ILE A 143 -0.78 -9.28 3.13
N GLY A 144 -2.04 -9.20 2.69
CA GLY A 144 -2.72 -7.92 2.64
C GLY A 144 -4.21 -7.98 2.38
N HIS A 145 -4.75 -6.85 1.95
CA HIS A 145 -6.15 -6.68 1.58
C HIS A 145 -6.29 -5.58 0.52
N SER A 146 -7.49 -5.42 -0.01
CA SER A 146 -7.80 -4.36 -0.98
C SER A 146 -8.88 -3.44 -0.41
N HIS A 147 -8.92 -2.20 -0.88
CA HIS A 147 -10.09 -1.34 -0.76
C HIS A 147 -10.68 -1.06 -2.15
N PHE A 148 -12.00 -0.87 -2.21
CA PHE A 148 -12.69 -0.34 -3.39
C PHE A 148 -13.26 1.04 -3.08
N VAL A 149 -13.01 1.98 -3.99
CA VAL A 149 -13.45 3.37 -3.85
C VAL A 149 -14.14 3.80 -5.13
N ILE A 150 -15.35 4.38 -5.00
CA ILE A 150 -16.04 5.03 -6.10
C ILE A 150 -16.07 6.53 -5.83
N GLU A 151 -15.48 7.31 -6.74
CA GLU A 151 -15.48 8.76 -6.69
C GLU A 151 -16.31 9.34 -7.84
N LYS A 152 -17.11 10.36 -7.52
CA LYS A 152 -17.90 11.09 -8.51
C LYS A 152 -17.00 12.05 -9.29
N LEU A 153 -17.19 12.07 -10.60
CA LEU A 153 -16.54 12.97 -11.54
C LEU A 153 -17.54 14.03 -12.02
N THR A 154 -17.04 15.18 -12.42
CA THR A 154 -17.81 16.22 -13.13
C THR A 154 -18.10 15.82 -14.57
N GLY A 155 -17.31 14.91 -15.14
CA GLY A 155 -17.47 14.35 -16.48
C GLY A 155 -16.47 13.23 -16.74
N ILE A 156 -16.76 12.34 -17.68
CA ILE A 156 -15.87 11.22 -18.05
C ILE A 156 -14.49 11.70 -18.59
N LYS A 157 -14.43 12.94 -19.08
CA LYS A 157 -13.21 13.60 -19.58
C LYS A 157 -12.62 14.59 -18.58
N GLN A 158 -13.00 14.51 -17.30
CA GLN A 158 -12.44 15.37 -16.25
C GLN A 158 -10.91 15.24 -16.22
N VAL A 159 -10.22 16.38 -16.27
CA VAL A 159 -8.75 16.46 -16.15
C VAL A 159 -8.30 17.14 -14.85
N THR A 160 -9.25 17.71 -14.09
CA THR A 160 -8.98 18.24 -12.76
C THR A 160 -8.92 17.10 -11.75
N PRO A 161 -8.01 17.12 -10.75
CA PRO A 161 -7.99 16.11 -9.70
C PRO A 161 -9.31 16.00 -8.93
N THR A 162 -9.64 14.80 -8.46
CA THR A 162 -10.71 14.61 -7.47
C THR A 162 -10.24 15.05 -6.08
N SER A 163 -11.18 15.16 -5.15
CA SER A 163 -10.88 15.31 -3.72
C SER A 163 -10.82 13.93 -3.06
N PRO A 164 -9.66 13.44 -2.60
CA PRO A 164 -9.54 12.08 -2.04
C PRO A 164 -10.40 11.82 -0.79
N GLY A 165 -10.83 12.88 -0.10
CA GLY A 165 -11.75 12.78 1.04
C GLY A 165 -13.23 12.66 0.64
N SER A 166 -13.55 12.65 -0.66
CA SER A 166 -14.92 12.69 -1.18
C SER A 166 -15.19 11.50 -2.10
N PHE A 167 -15.94 10.53 -1.61
CA PHE A 167 -16.33 9.32 -2.36
C PHE A 167 -17.81 9.02 -2.13
N VAL A 168 -18.45 8.35 -3.10
CA VAL A 168 -19.84 7.85 -2.97
C VAL A 168 -19.87 6.43 -2.42
N PHE A 169 -18.74 5.73 -2.47
CA PHE A 169 -18.58 4.40 -1.90
C PHE A 169 -17.13 4.18 -1.48
N PHE A 170 -16.92 3.61 -0.30
CA PHE A 170 -15.62 3.10 0.16
C PHE A 170 -15.87 1.79 0.91
N LYS A 171 -15.09 0.75 0.58
CA LYS A 171 -15.15 -0.52 1.30
C LYS A 171 -13.79 -1.16 1.43
N GLY A 172 -13.44 -1.53 2.66
CA GLY A 172 -12.38 -2.50 2.90
C GLY A 172 -12.83 -3.91 2.55
N VAL A 173 -12.09 -4.57 1.68
CA VAL A 173 -12.35 -5.94 1.22
C VAL A 173 -11.62 -6.92 2.13
N ASN A 174 -12.32 -7.29 3.20
CA ASN A 174 -11.74 -8.10 4.29
C ASN A 174 -11.82 -9.60 4.03
N THR A 175 -12.41 -10.01 2.91
CA THR A 175 -12.57 -11.42 2.54
C THR A 175 -11.38 -11.89 1.71
N PRO A 176 -11.01 -13.18 1.78
CA PRO A 176 -10.12 -13.80 0.80
C PRO A 176 -10.66 -13.63 -0.64
N ALA A 177 -9.79 -13.86 -1.63
CA ALA A 177 -10.15 -13.86 -3.05
C ALA A 177 -10.32 -15.30 -3.57
N PRO A 178 -11.47 -15.97 -3.35
CA PRO A 178 -11.68 -17.31 -3.89
C PRO A 178 -11.52 -17.29 -5.42
N ASN A 179 -10.72 -18.21 -5.95
CA ASN A 179 -10.36 -18.27 -7.37
C ASN A 179 -9.76 -16.96 -7.92
N GLY A 180 -9.09 -16.18 -7.06
CA GLY A 180 -8.48 -14.90 -7.44
C GLY A 180 -9.49 -13.77 -7.69
N ILE A 181 -10.73 -13.88 -7.19
CA ILE A 181 -11.75 -12.84 -7.35
C ILE A 181 -12.13 -12.24 -5.99
N LEU A 182 -12.03 -10.91 -5.89
CA LEU A 182 -12.63 -10.12 -4.82
C LEU A 182 -14.01 -9.65 -5.25
N SER A 183 -14.97 -9.65 -4.32
CA SER A 183 -16.37 -9.28 -4.61
C SER A 183 -16.99 -8.49 -3.46
N VAL A 184 -17.63 -7.37 -3.77
CA VAL A 184 -18.31 -6.51 -2.79
C VAL A 184 -19.60 -5.94 -3.38
N PRO A 185 -20.75 -6.05 -2.68
CA PRO A 185 -21.98 -5.41 -3.12
C PRO A 185 -21.98 -3.91 -2.81
N VAL A 186 -22.44 -3.11 -3.78
CA VAL A 186 -22.82 -1.70 -3.59
C VAL A 186 -24.33 -1.66 -3.35
N VAL A 187 -24.73 -1.92 -2.10
CA VAL A 187 -26.14 -2.03 -1.71
C VAL A 187 -26.86 -0.69 -1.93
N GLY A 188 -27.98 -0.72 -2.64
CA GLY A 188 -28.73 0.49 -3.02
C GLY A 188 -28.18 1.21 -4.25
N GLY A 189 -27.01 0.80 -4.76
CA GLY A 189 -26.39 1.38 -5.94
C GLY A 189 -25.80 2.77 -5.71
N ILE A 190 -25.66 3.52 -6.82
CA ILE A 190 -25.19 4.91 -6.84
C ILE A 190 -26.12 5.74 -7.71
N ASP A 191 -26.14 7.05 -7.49
CA ASP A 191 -26.90 8.01 -8.32
C ASP A 191 -26.39 8.06 -9.77
N THR A 192 -27.12 8.75 -10.64
CA THR A 192 -26.65 9.08 -11.98
C THR A 192 -25.44 10.01 -11.94
N GLY A 193 -24.47 9.77 -12.83
CA GLY A 193 -23.28 10.60 -12.93
C GLY A 193 -22.17 9.95 -13.73
N PHE A 194 -20.97 10.51 -13.63
CA PHE A 194 -19.75 9.88 -14.10
C PHE A 194 -18.90 9.51 -12.89
N TYR A 195 -18.29 8.34 -12.92
CA TYR A 195 -17.57 7.81 -11.77
C TYR A 195 -16.25 7.19 -12.19
N ARG A 196 -15.28 7.22 -11.27
CA ARG A 196 -14.13 6.33 -11.30
C ARG A 196 -14.25 5.33 -10.16
N LEU A 197 -13.99 4.06 -10.46
CA LEU A 197 -13.84 2.98 -9.50
C LEU A 197 -12.35 2.61 -9.47
N SER A 198 -11.75 2.68 -8.29
CA SER A 198 -10.33 2.38 -8.09
C SER A 198 -10.14 1.36 -6.98
N SER A 199 -9.08 0.55 -7.11
CA SER A 199 -8.60 -0.29 -6.01
C SER A 199 -7.55 0.44 -5.18
N ILE A 200 -7.37 0.00 -3.94
CA ILE A 200 -6.19 0.30 -3.12
C ILE A 200 -5.69 -1.01 -2.54
N ASN A 201 -4.63 -1.57 -3.11
CA ASN A 201 -3.99 -2.79 -2.64
C ASN A 201 -2.97 -2.44 -1.56
N THR A 202 -3.14 -3.04 -0.38
CA THR A 202 -2.36 -2.72 0.81
C THR A 202 -1.78 -3.97 1.43
N ALA A 203 -0.66 -3.82 2.16
CA ALA A 203 -0.25 -4.82 3.13
C ALA A 203 -1.21 -4.82 4.33
N ALA A 204 -1.13 -5.84 5.17
CA ALA A 204 -2.10 -6.09 6.23
C ALA A 204 -2.36 -4.88 7.17
N ASN A 205 -1.33 -4.07 7.44
CA ASN A 205 -1.37 -2.89 8.30
C ASN A 205 -1.65 -1.57 7.55
N HIS A 206 -2.26 -1.65 6.36
CA HIS A 206 -2.75 -0.53 5.54
C HIS A 206 -1.73 0.19 4.66
N GLN A 207 -0.43 -0.03 4.84
CA GLN A 207 0.55 0.61 3.97
C GLN A 207 0.37 0.13 2.52
N PRO A 208 0.60 1.00 1.51
CA PRO A 208 0.60 0.57 0.12
C PRO A 208 1.53 -0.62 -0.08
N VAL A 209 1.17 -1.54 -0.97
CA VAL A 209 2.04 -2.68 -1.29
C VAL A 209 3.38 -2.20 -1.84
N LEU A 210 4.48 -2.75 -1.30
CA LEU A 210 5.84 -2.40 -1.68
C LEU A 210 6.50 -3.55 -2.46
N VAL A 211 7.12 -3.21 -3.59
CA VAL A 211 7.71 -4.17 -4.53
C VAL A 211 9.20 -3.90 -4.77
N ALA A 212 9.93 -4.89 -5.28
CA ALA A 212 11.39 -4.87 -5.34
C ALA A 212 12.01 -3.94 -6.40
N VAL A 213 11.23 -3.34 -7.30
CA VAL A 213 11.75 -2.52 -8.41
C VAL A 213 10.93 -1.24 -8.57
N ALA A 214 11.57 -0.17 -9.05
CA ALA A 214 10.89 1.10 -9.33
C ALA A 214 10.13 1.08 -10.67
N GLN A 215 10.62 0.32 -11.66
CA GLN A 215 9.98 0.19 -12.97
C GLN A 215 9.03 -1.01 -12.97
N HIS A 216 7.76 -0.76 -12.66
CA HIS A 216 6.69 -1.76 -12.68
C HIS A 216 5.36 -1.14 -13.15
N GLY A 217 4.39 -1.97 -13.52
CA GLY A 217 3.03 -1.52 -13.84
C GLY A 217 2.27 -1.08 -12.58
N ALA A 218 1.12 -0.42 -12.77
CA ALA A 218 0.24 -0.11 -11.64
C ALA A 218 -0.15 -1.39 -10.89
N LEU A 219 -0.02 -1.35 -9.57
CA LEU A 219 -0.40 -2.47 -8.70
C LEU A 219 -1.90 -2.42 -8.37
N ASP A 220 -2.54 -1.27 -8.64
CA ASP A 220 -3.96 -1.02 -8.55
C ASP A 220 -4.60 -0.93 -9.93
N ASP A 221 -5.92 -1.13 -10.00
CA ASP A 221 -6.70 -0.87 -11.21
C ASP A 221 -7.60 0.36 -11.04
N THR A 222 -8.00 0.93 -12.17
CA THR A 222 -9.04 1.95 -12.23
C THR A 222 -9.87 1.79 -13.49
N VAL A 223 -11.19 1.82 -13.32
CA VAL A 223 -12.15 1.85 -14.42
C VAL A 223 -13.08 3.03 -14.25
N TYR A 224 -13.64 3.48 -15.36
CA TYR A 224 -14.62 4.56 -15.37
C TYR A 224 -16.00 4.00 -15.69
N MET A 225 -17.06 4.59 -15.14
CA MET A 225 -18.44 4.13 -15.37
C MET A 225 -19.42 5.31 -15.31
N ARG A 226 -20.65 5.07 -15.74
CA ARG A 226 -21.74 6.06 -15.74
C ARG A 226 -23.10 5.46 -15.36
#